data_AF-A0A355C8Z6-F1
#
_entry.id   AF-A0A355C8Z6-F1
#
_cell.length_a   1.000
_cell.length_b   1.000
_cell.length_c   1.000
_cell.angle_alpha   90.00
_cell.angle_beta   90.00
_cell.angle_gamma   90.00
#
_symmetry.space_group_name_H-M   'P 1'
#
loop_
_entity.id
_entity.type
_entity.pdbx_description
1 polymer ?
#
loop_
_entity_poly.entity_id
_entity_poly.type
_entity_poly.pdbx_seq_one_letter_code
_entity_poly.pdbx_strand_id
1 'polypeptide(L)' 'MKSIAIIYGSSTENTKRAAEKIAERLSEYSPSLIDIYDGDEEAFHSNDVLILGISTWG' A
#
# COMPACT_ATOMS: atom_id res chain seq x y z
N MET A 1 -0.29 6.40 -17.99
CA MET A 1 -0.86 5.34 -17.15
C MET A 1 -1.22 5.96 -15.81
N LYS A 2 -2.30 5.53 -15.16
CA LYS A 2 -2.64 6.03 -13.81
C LYS A 2 -1.67 5.44 -12.79
N SER A 3 -1.18 6.27 -11.88
CA SER A 3 -0.29 5.90 -10.78
C SER A 3 -1.08 5.23 -9.65
N ILE A 4 -0.50 4.18 -9.02
CA ILE A 4 -1.13 3.42 -7.95
C ILE A 4 -0.21 3.42 -6.73
N ALA A 5 -0.76 3.76 -5.57
CA ALA A 5 -0.13 3.49 -4.27
C ALA A 5 -0.92 2.43 -3.49
N ILE A 6 -0.19 1.47 -2.95
CA ILE A 6 -0.67 0.51 -1.96
C ILE A 6 -0.06 0.93 -0.63
N ILE A 7 -0.87 1.55 0.21
CA ILE A 7 -0.46 2.06 1.53
C ILE A 7 -1.03 1.11 2.57
N TYR A 8 -0.18 0.57 3.45
CA TYR A 8 -0.62 -0.40 4.45
C TYR A 8 -0.09 -0.09 5.84
N GLY A 9 -0.86 -0.50 6.86
CA GLY A 9 -0.43 -0.58 8.25
C GLY A 9 -0.52 -2.02 8.76
N SER A 10 0.55 -2.50 9.41
CA SER A 10 0.69 -3.89 9.83
C SER A 10 1.46 -4.01 11.14
N SER A 11 0.95 -4.80 12.09
CA SER A 11 1.67 -5.09 13.35
C SER A 11 2.29 -6.50 13.38
N THR A 12 1.75 -7.45 12.62
CA THR A 12 2.24 -8.85 12.56
C THR A 12 2.44 -9.34 11.12
N GLU A 13 2.81 -8.44 10.22
CA GLU A 13 3.12 -8.69 8.80
C GLU A 13 1.99 -9.23 7.91
N ASN A 14 0.78 -9.46 8.43
CA ASN A 14 -0.29 -10.05 7.62
C ASN A 14 -0.83 -9.08 6.56
N THR A 15 -1.05 -7.82 6.93
CA THR A 15 -1.49 -6.80 5.97
C THR A 15 -0.40 -6.51 4.94
N LYS A 16 0.87 -6.46 5.38
CA LYS A 16 2.03 -6.34 4.49
C LYS A 16 2.08 -7.44 3.44
N ARG A 17 1.99 -8.71 3.84
CA ARG A 17 1.96 -9.86 2.91
C ARG A 17 0.80 -9.79 1.94
N ALA A 18 -0.36 -9.29 2.37
CA ALA A 18 -1.48 -9.05 1.48
C ALA A 18 -1.18 -7.93 0.47
N ALA A 19 -0.59 -6.83 0.91
CA ALA A 19 -0.18 -5.70 0.07
C ALA A 19 0.88 -6.11 -0.96
N GLU A 20 1.90 -6.88 -0.57
CA GLU A 20 2.92 -7.46 -1.47
C GLU A 20 2.28 -8.35 -2.56
N LYS A 21 1.33 -9.22 -2.19
CA LYS A 21 0.60 -10.08 -3.13
C LYS A 21 -0.27 -9.29 -4.11
N ILE A 22 -0.82 -8.16 -3.68
CA ILE A 22 -1.57 -7.24 -4.55
C ILE A 22 -0.60 -6.54 -5.50
N ALA A 23 0.53 -6.04 -4.99
CA ALA A 23 1.57 -5.39 -5.79
C ALA A 23 2.10 -6.31 -6.91
N GLU A 24 2.36 -7.58 -6.59
CA GLU A 24 2.79 -8.61 -7.56
C GLU A 24 1.79 -8.78 -8.72
N ARG A 25 0.49 -8.88 -8.39
CA ARG A 25 -0.59 -9.01 -9.39
C ARG A 25 -0.80 -7.76 -10.23
N LEU A 26 -0.39 -6.61 -9.72
CA LEU A 26 -0.49 -5.31 -10.38
C LEU A 26 0.86 -4.86 -10.95
N SER A 27 1.85 -5.75 -11.10
CA SER A 27 3.21 -5.41 -11.53
C SER A 27 3.28 -4.64 -12.85
N GLU A 28 2.36 -4.89 -13.79
CA GLU A 28 2.23 -4.12 -15.05
C GLU A 28 1.97 -2.62 -14.83
N TYR A 29 1.38 -2.25 -13.70
CA TYR A 29 1.10 -0.87 -13.30
C TYR A 29 2.18 -0.27 -12.39
N SER A 30 3.19 -1.07 -12.00
CA SER A 30 4.29 -0.65 -11.12
C SER A 30 3.81 0.10 -9.86
N PRO A 31 2.93 -0.50 -9.03
CA PRO A 31 2.39 0.16 -7.86
C PRO A 31 3.49 0.47 -6.84
N SER A 32 3.40 1.63 -6.21
CA SER A 32 4.23 1.99 -5.06
C SER A 32 3.71 1.27 -3.82
N LEU A 33 4.57 0.53 -3.12
CA LEU A 33 4.22 -0.21 -1.90
C LEU A 33 4.79 0.53 -0.68
N ILE A 34 3.92 1.02 0.20
CA ILE A 34 4.28 1.96 1.27
C ILE A 34 3.76 1.44 2.61
N ASP A 35 4.66 1.26 3.58
CA ASP A 35 4.26 1.08 4.98
C ASP A 35 4.00 2.45 5.60
N ILE A 36 2.80 2.69 6.12
CA ILE A 36 2.43 3.99 6.69
C ILE A 36 3.14 4.27 8.02
N TYR A 37 3.71 3.25 8.67
CA TYR A 37 4.52 3.43 9.86
C TYR A 37 5.83 4.19 9.56
N ASP A 38 6.43 3.91 8.40
CA ASP A 38 7.68 4.53 7.95
C ASP A 38 7.47 5.66 6.92
N GLY A 39 6.24 5.84 6.44
CA GLY A 39 5.86 6.81 5.42
C GLY A 39 5.33 8.14 5.97
N ASP A 40 4.92 9.01 5.05
CA ASP A 40 4.30 10.31 5.36
C ASP A 40 3.00 10.54 4.56
N GLU A 41 2.44 11.74 4.71
CA GLU A 41 1.19 12.13 4.03
C GLU A 41 1.32 12.31 2.52
N GLU A 42 2.53 12.49 1.97
CA GLU A 42 2.73 12.69 0.52
C GLU A 42 2.28 11.46 -0.28
N ALA A 43 2.35 10.27 0.33
CA ALA A 43 1.88 9.01 -0.24
C ALA A 43 0.41 9.07 -0.68
N PHE A 44 -0.43 9.83 0.02
CA PHE A 44 -1.87 9.99 -0.27
C PHE A 44 -2.15 11.01 -1.37
N HIS A 45 -1.23 11.95 -1.60
CA HIS A 45 -1.44 13.06 -2.53
C HIS A 45 -0.83 12.82 -3.91
N SER A 46 0.12 11.89 -4.00
CA SER A 46 0.98 11.72 -5.19
C SER A 46 0.47 10.72 -6.22
N ASN A 47 -0.65 10.02 -5.95
CA ASN A 47 -1.12 8.91 -6.79
C ASN A 47 -2.60 9.05 -7.21
N ASP A 48 -2.92 8.61 -8.43
CA ASP A 48 -4.28 8.66 -8.99
C ASP A 48 -5.23 7.64 -8.35
N VAL A 49 -4.69 6.52 -7.87
CA VAL A 49 -5.42 5.41 -7.26
C VAL A 49 -4.74 5.01 -5.96
N LEU A 50 -5.53 4.89 -4.90
CA LEU A 50 -5.08 4.45 -3.59
C LEU A 50 -5.72 3.11 -3.24
N ILE A 51 -4.90 2.15 -2.81
CA ILE A 51 -5.31 0.91 -2.16
C ILE A 51 -4.85 0.99 -0.72
N LEU A 52 -5.79 1.06 0.23
CA LEU A 52 -5.48 1.26 1.65
C LEU A 52 -5.72 -0.04 2.42
N GLY A 53 -4.66 -0.59 3.01
CA GLY A 53 -4.71 -1.82 3.80
C GLY A 53 -4.50 -1.56 5.28
N ILE A 54 -5.48 -1.93 6.13
CA ILE A 54 -5.34 -1.79 7.58
C ILE A 54 -5.88 -3.03 8.29
N SER A 55 -5.18 -3.43 9.35
CA SER A 55 -5.66 -4.45 10.28
C SER A 55 -6.31 -3.79 11.49
N THR A 56 -7.35 -4.41 12.04
CA THR A 56 -8.01 -3.93 13.26
C THR A 56 -7.33 -4.52 14.49
N TRP A 57 -7.06 -3.66 15.48
CA TRP A 57 -6.46 -4.02 16.77
C TRP A 57 -7.30 -3.41 17.90
N GLY A 58 -7.18 -3.97 19.11
CA GLY A 58 -7.87 -3.54 20.32
C GLY A 58 -6.91 -3.36 21.48
#